data_AF-A0A7S0H6V5-F1
#
_entry.id   AF-A0A7S0H6V5-F1
#
_cell.length_a   1.000
_cell.length_b   1.000
_cell.length_c   1.000
_cell.angle_alpha   90.00
_cell.angle_beta   90.00
_cell.angle_gamma   90.00
#
_symmetry.space_group_name_H-M   'P 1'
#
loop_
_entity.id
_entity.type
_entity.pdbx_description
1 polymer ?
#
loop_
_entity_poly.entity_id
_entity_poly.type
_entity_poly.pdbx_seq_one_letter_code
_entity_poly.pdbx_strand_id
1 'polypeptide(L)'
;HSNVEVAKAINSTIQNGGPDGRYFASPLAEGVVGVAPLPPVVNVSFIGQAVHTTAKRIYNDTINFAVQRSTVLPTEVMVFSTSQIGGALCDAGQNFKNIVTVMKSVCKQLGVEFSYVHVDGSCPEPGQ
;
A
#
# COMPACT_ATOMS: atom_id res chain seq x y z
N HIS A 1 4.28 -9.18 -13.77
CA HIS A 1 2.98 -8.52 -14.01
C HIS A 1 3.18 -7.09 -14.42
N SER A 2 2.42 -6.65 -15.42
CA SER A 2 2.37 -5.26 -15.87
C SER A 2 1.91 -4.31 -14.75
N ASN A 3 2.25 -3.03 -14.87
CA ASN A 3 1.79 -2.01 -13.92
C ASN A 3 0.26 -1.92 -13.82
N VAL A 4 -0.48 -2.18 -14.91
CA VAL A 4 -1.95 -2.24 -14.93
C VAL A 4 -2.47 -3.41 -14.09
N GLU A 5 -1.89 -4.61 -14.25
CA GLU A 5 -2.29 -5.79 -13.46
C GLU A 5 -1.99 -5.60 -11.98
N VAL A 6 -0.83 -5.03 -11.66
CA VAL A 6 -0.45 -4.71 -10.28
C VAL A 6 -1.41 -3.69 -9.67
N ALA A 7 -1.74 -2.61 -10.39
CA ALA A 7 -2.69 -1.60 -9.93
C ALA A 7 -4.10 -2.19 -9.70
N LYS A 8 -4.57 -3.07 -10.60
CA LYS A 8 -5.85 -3.77 -10.43
C LYS A 8 -5.85 -4.70 -9.22
N ALA A 9 -4.75 -5.42 -8.98
CA ALA A 9 -4.62 -6.30 -7.82
C ALA A 9 -4.59 -5.53 -6.50
N ILE A 10 -3.86 -4.41 -6.44
CA ILE A 10 -3.89 -3.49 -5.29
C ILE A 10 -5.31 -3.00 -5.05
N ASN A 11 -5.97 -2.45 -6.07
CA ASN A 11 -7.32 -1.91 -5.95
C ASN A 11 -8.31 -2.99 -5.48
N SER A 12 -8.30 -4.17 -6.11
CA SER A 12 -9.16 -5.29 -5.71
C SER A 12 -8.91 -5.73 -4.26
N THR A 13 -7.65 -5.76 -3.82
CA THR A 13 -7.30 -6.15 -2.45
C THR A 13 -7.89 -5.16 -1.44
N ILE A 14 -7.69 -3.85 -1.63
CA ILE A 14 -8.16 -2.83 -0.68
C ILE A 14 -9.68 -2.62 -0.73
N GLN A 15 -10.33 -2.82 -1.88
CA GLN A 15 -11.79 -2.75 -2.02
C GLN A 15 -12.49 -3.89 -1.28
N ASN A 16 -11.83 -5.05 -1.18
CA ASN A 16 -12.36 -6.23 -0.48
C ASN A 16 -12.02 -6.27 1.02
N GLY A 17 -11.57 -5.15 1.59
CA GLY A 17 -11.20 -5.10 3.01
C GLY A 17 -9.78 -5.56 3.32
N GLY A 18 -9.00 -5.97 2.32
CA GLY A 18 -7.67 -6.56 2.51
C GLY A 18 -7.72 -7.90 3.27
N PRO A 19 -6.55 -8.47 3.61
CA PRO A 19 -6.46 -9.82 4.19
C PRO A 19 -7.07 -9.98 5.58
N ASP A 20 -7.28 -8.89 6.32
CA ASP A 20 -7.89 -8.90 7.66
C ASP A 20 -9.26 -8.20 7.74
N GLY A 21 -9.79 -7.75 6.60
CA GLY A 21 -11.08 -7.05 6.52
C GLY A 21 -11.08 -5.63 7.10
N ARG A 22 -9.91 -5.01 7.30
CA ARG A 22 -9.76 -3.68 7.94
C ARG A 22 -9.12 -2.62 7.05
N TYR A 23 -9.00 -2.89 5.76
CA TYR A 23 -8.57 -1.90 4.77
C TYR A 23 -9.78 -1.26 4.11
N PHE A 24 -9.74 0.06 3.97
CA PHE A 24 -10.81 0.84 3.36
C PHE A 24 -10.20 1.68 2.24
N ALA A 25 -10.64 1.47 1.00
CA ALA A 25 -10.19 2.27 -0.13
C ALA A 25 -10.62 3.74 0.05
N SER A 26 -9.68 4.68 -0.12
CA SER A 26 -9.93 6.10 0.07
C SER A 26 -10.34 6.79 -1.23
N PRO A 27 -11.19 7.84 -1.18
CA PRO A 27 -11.37 8.76 -2.30
C PRO A 27 -10.04 9.44 -2.67
N LEU A 28 -9.77 9.55 -3.96
CA LEU A 28 -8.62 10.25 -4.53
C LEU A 28 -9.05 11.60 -5.11
N ALA A 29 -8.10 12.52 -5.30
CA ALA A 29 -8.35 13.85 -5.84
C ALA A 29 -9.03 13.83 -7.23
N GLU A 30 -8.81 12.76 -8.00
CA GLU A 30 -9.41 12.51 -9.32
C GLU A 30 -10.89 12.04 -9.25
N GLY A 31 -11.48 11.92 -8.06
CA GLY A 31 -12.87 11.48 -7.88
C GLY A 31 -13.08 9.96 -7.95
N VAL A 32 -12.01 9.18 -7.98
CA VAL A 32 -12.03 7.70 -7.96
C VAL A 32 -11.67 7.20 -6.56
N VAL A 33 -12.20 6.04 -6.15
CA VAL A 33 -11.88 5.39 -4.87
C VAL A 33 -10.84 4.29 -5.06
N GLY A 34 -9.80 4.28 -4.23
CA GLY A 34 -8.78 3.24 -4.17
C GLY A 34 -7.55 3.56 -5.00
N VAL A 35 -7.57 3.22 -6.29
CA VAL A 35 -6.43 3.40 -7.21
C VAL A 35 -6.87 4.13 -8.49
N ALA A 36 -6.10 5.12 -8.92
CA ALA A 36 -6.32 5.88 -10.14
C ALA A 36 -5.06 5.93 -11.02
N PRO A 37 -5.20 6.02 -12.36
CA PRO A 37 -4.09 6.33 -13.24
C PRO A 37 -3.57 7.74 -12.94
N LEU A 38 -2.25 7.92 -13.00
CA LEU A 38 -1.63 9.23 -12.90
C LEU A 38 -1.14 9.69 -14.28
N PRO A 39 -1.42 10.94 -14.70
CA PRO A 39 -0.83 11.52 -15.90
C PRO A 39 0.70 11.41 -15.91
N PRO A 40 1.36 11.40 -17.09
CA PRO A 40 2.79 11.13 -17.22
C PRO A 40 3.67 12.33 -16.82
N VAL A 41 3.49 12.87 -15.62
CA VAL A 41 4.25 14.00 -15.06
C VAL A 41 5.41 13.54 -14.16
N VAL A 42 5.38 12.30 -13.67
CA VAL A 42 6.42 11.65 -12.85
C VAL A 42 6.53 10.17 -13.23
N ASN A 43 7.55 9.43 -12.77
CA ASN A 43 7.76 8.00 -13.05
C ASN A 43 6.77 7.04 -12.34
N VAL A 44 5.49 7.41 -12.29
CA VAL A 44 4.40 6.67 -11.65
C VAL A 44 3.26 6.55 -12.66
N SER A 45 2.74 5.32 -12.84
CA SER A 45 1.59 5.04 -13.69
C SER A 45 0.27 5.08 -12.93
N PHE A 46 0.27 4.66 -11.67
CA PHE A 46 -0.93 4.61 -10.83
C PHE A 46 -0.61 5.06 -9.41
N ILE A 47 -1.55 5.78 -8.81
CA ILE A 47 -1.51 6.15 -7.39
C ILE A 47 -2.72 5.56 -6.70
N GLY A 48 -2.60 5.25 -5.42
CA GLY A 48 -3.73 4.81 -4.62
C GLY A 48 -3.57 5.11 -3.15
N GLN A 49 -4.67 5.01 -2.44
CA GLN A 49 -4.70 5.19 -1.00
C GLN A 49 -5.73 4.27 -0.36
N ALA A 50 -5.37 3.73 0.80
CA ALA A 50 -6.28 3.05 1.70
C ALA A 50 -6.07 3.56 3.13
N VAL A 51 -7.09 3.38 3.97
CA VAL A 51 -6.98 3.47 5.42
C VAL A 51 -7.00 2.06 5.99
N HIS A 52 -6.06 1.74 6.88
CA HIS A 52 -6.13 0.54 7.70
C HIS A 52 -6.56 0.90 9.12
N THR A 53 -7.59 0.23 9.61
CA THR A 53 -8.04 0.40 11.00
C THR A 53 -7.40 -0.66 11.89
N THR A 54 -6.72 -0.21 12.95
CA THR A 54 -6.06 -1.09 13.92
C THR A 54 -7.01 -2.10 14.56
N ALA A 55 -6.46 -3.19 15.14
CA ALA A 55 -7.27 -4.30 15.65
C ALA A 55 -8.31 -3.92 16.71
N LYS A 56 -8.01 -2.93 17.54
CA LYS A 56 -8.94 -2.40 18.55
C LYS A 56 -9.92 -1.36 17.98
N ARG A 57 -9.79 -1.02 16.68
CA ARG A 57 -10.56 0.01 15.96
C ARG A 57 -10.47 1.41 16.57
N ILE A 58 -9.35 1.71 17.20
CA ILE A 58 -9.12 3.00 17.88
C ILE A 58 -8.38 3.96 16.95
N TYR A 59 -7.43 3.44 16.17
CA TYR A 59 -6.56 4.23 15.32
C TYR A 59 -6.64 3.78 13.87
N ASN A 60 -6.42 4.74 12.98
CA ASN A 60 -6.37 4.59 11.55
C ASN A 60 -4.96 4.90 11.05
N ASP A 61 -4.47 4.13 10.10
CA ASP A 61 -3.20 4.36 9.44
C ASP A 61 -3.49 4.58 7.95
N THR A 62 -2.93 5.64 7.37
CA THR A 62 -3.10 5.93 5.95
C THR A 62 -1.97 5.28 5.17
N ILE A 63 -2.32 4.43 4.19
CA ILE A 63 -1.39 3.74 3.32
C ILE A 63 -1.53 4.29 1.91
N ASN A 64 -0.43 4.79 1.35
CA ASN A 64 -0.34 5.33 0.00
C ASN A 64 0.48 4.38 -0.88
N PHE A 65 0.02 4.19 -2.11
CA PHE A 65 0.66 3.34 -3.12
C PHE A 65 1.05 4.19 -4.33
N ALA A 66 2.25 3.97 -4.85
CA ALA A 66 2.69 4.51 -6.13
C ALA A 66 3.27 3.37 -6.97
N VAL A 67 2.54 2.98 -8.02
CA VAL A 67 2.97 1.93 -8.96
C VAL A 67 3.81 2.57 -10.04
N GLN A 68 5.09 2.19 -10.11
CA GLN A 68 6.03 2.82 -11.02
C GLN A 68 5.69 2.58 -12.49
N ARG A 69 6.06 3.55 -13.32
CA ARG A 69 5.99 3.39 -14.78
C ARG A 69 7.21 2.59 -15.25
N SER A 70 7.14 1.27 -15.12
CA SER A 70 8.15 0.37 -15.66
C SER A 70 7.65 -0.39 -16.89
N THR A 71 8.50 -0.50 -17.90
CA THR A 71 8.34 -1.43 -19.03
C THR A 71 9.11 -2.74 -18.81
N VAL A 72 9.87 -2.84 -17.72
CA VAL A 72 10.72 -3.98 -17.36
C VAL A 72 10.20 -4.61 -16.06
N LEU A 73 10.19 -5.94 -16.00
CA LEU A 73 9.81 -6.67 -14.78
C LEU A 73 11.00 -6.84 -13.83
N PRO A 74 10.77 -6.87 -12.51
CA PRO A 74 9.47 -6.74 -11.83
C PRO A 74 8.92 -5.30 -11.82
N THR A 75 7.60 -5.16 -11.71
CA THR A 75 6.97 -3.85 -11.48
C THR A 75 7.22 -3.44 -10.04
N GLU A 76 7.82 -2.28 -9.83
CA GLU A 76 8.05 -1.71 -8.51
C GLU A 76 6.85 -0.93 -8.00
N VAL A 77 6.56 -1.07 -6.70
CA VAL A 77 5.52 -0.32 -6.00
C VAL A 77 6.15 0.34 -4.79
N MET A 78 6.15 1.67 -4.76
CA MET A 78 6.51 2.41 -3.55
C MET A 78 5.29 2.52 -2.65
N VAL A 79 5.45 2.18 -1.38
CA VAL A 79 4.37 2.21 -0.40
C VAL A 79 4.82 3.00 0.82
N PHE A 80 3.95 3.88 1.30
CA PHE A 80 4.18 4.71 2.46
C PHE A 80 2.99 4.62 3.40
N SER A 81 3.24 4.47 4.70
CA SER A 81 2.19 4.43 5.73
C SER A 81 2.45 5.51 6.77
N THR A 82 1.40 6.20 7.19
CA THR A 82 1.43 7.17 8.29
C THR A 82 0.40 6.78 9.32
N SER A 83 0.84 6.64 10.57
CA SER A 83 -0.06 6.39 11.68
C SER A 83 -0.78 7.65 12.07
N GLN A 84 -2.09 7.60 12.26
CA GLN A 84 -2.86 8.75 12.78
C GLN A 84 -2.84 8.77 14.32
N ILE A 85 -1.70 8.41 14.92
CA ILE A 85 -1.44 8.45 16.36
C ILE A 85 -0.43 9.56 16.61
N GLY A 86 -0.89 10.67 17.19
CA GLY A 86 0.00 11.77 17.58
C GLY A 86 1.03 11.30 18.61
N GLY A 87 2.31 11.63 18.38
CA GLY A 87 3.42 11.32 19.29
C GLY A 87 4.00 9.91 19.18
N ALA A 88 3.49 9.06 18.30
CA ALA A 88 4.03 7.71 18.07
C ALA A 88 5.13 7.74 16.99
N LEU A 89 6.37 8.04 17.39
CA LEU A 89 7.52 7.93 16.47
C LEU A 89 7.69 6.47 16.02
N CYS A 90 7.56 6.23 14.72
CA CYS A 90 7.75 4.91 14.08
C CYS A 90 6.82 3.79 14.57
N ASP A 91 5.72 4.13 15.25
CA ASP A 91 4.58 3.27 15.69
C ASP A 91 4.86 1.80 16.06
N ALA A 92 6.06 1.51 16.58
CA ALA A 92 6.56 0.18 16.88
C ALA A 92 6.41 -0.84 15.71
N GLY A 93 6.52 -0.37 14.47
CA GLY A 93 6.47 -1.21 13.27
C GLY A 93 5.04 -1.57 12.81
N GLN A 94 4.01 -0.92 13.36
CA GLN A 94 2.63 -1.14 12.93
C GLN A 94 2.41 -0.68 11.47
N ASN A 95 3.02 0.43 11.05
CA ASN A 95 3.04 0.89 9.66
C ASN A 95 3.63 -0.17 8.72
N PHE A 96 4.78 -0.73 9.09
CA PHE A 96 5.42 -1.81 8.33
C PHE A 96 4.48 -3.02 8.20
N LYS A 97 3.89 -3.44 9.32
CA LYS A 97 2.97 -4.57 9.36
C LYS A 97 1.77 -4.34 8.43
N ASN A 98 1.18 -3.15 8.42
CA ASN A 98 0.05 -2.82 7.57
C ASN A 98 0.44 -2.89 6.08
N ILE A 99 1.58 -2.30 5.71
CA ILE A 99 2.11 -2.36 4.34
C ILE A 99 2.37 -3.81 3.91
N VAL A 100 3.14 -4.55 4.69
CA VAL A 100 3.56 -5.91 4.32
C VAL A 100 2.37 -6.85 4.25
N THR A 101 1.40 -6.71 5.14
CA THR A 101 0.22 -7.59 5.15
C THR A 101 -0.59 -7.41 3.86
N VAL A 102 -0.90 -6.16 3.46
CA VAL A 102 -1.64 -5.93 2.21
C VAL A 102 -0.85 -6.33 0.97
N MET A 103 0.45 -6.04 0.92
CA MET A 103 1.28 -6.36 -0.25
C MET A 103 1.54 -7.86 -0.41
N LYS A 104 1.66 -8.62 0.68
CA LYS A 104 1.67 -10.09 0.63
C LYS A 104 0.37 -10.64 0.05
N SER A 105 -0.78 -10.04 0.37
CA SER A 105 -2.07 -10.42 -0.22
C SER A 105 -2.11 -10.14 -1.73
N VAL A 106 -1.61 -8.97 -2.16
CA VAL A 106 -1.50 -8.61 -3.58
C VAL A 106 -0.59 -9.60 -4.32
N CYS A 107 0.60 -9.89 -3.80
CA CYS A 107 1.52 -10.87 -4.41
C CYS A 107 0.92 -12.27 -4.47
N LYS A 108 0.22 -12.71 -3.42
CA LYS A 108 -0.52 -13.98 -3.41
C LYS A 108 -1.60 -14.02 -4.49
N GLN A 109 -2.38 -12.95 -4.64
CA GLN A 109 -3.39 -12.84 -5.70
C GLN A 109 -2.77 -12.94 -7.10
N LEU A 110 -1.58 -12.36 -7.27
CA LEU A 110 -0.82 -12.37 -8.51
C LEU A 110 0.01 -13.64 -8.74
N GLY A 111 0.08 -14.55 -7.76
CA GLY A 111 0.89 -15.77 -7.87
C GLY A 111 2.40 -15.50 -7.95
N VAL A 112 2.90 -14.45 -7.29
CA VAL A 112 4.32 -14.08 -7.27
C VAL A 112 4.87 -14.06 -5.85
N GLU A 113 6.19 -14.23 -5.73
CA GLU A 113 6.88 -14.07 -4.46
C GLU A 113 6.88 -12.60 -4.03
N PHE A 114 6.65 -12.35 -2.74
CA PHE A 114 6.72 -11.02 -2.17
C PHE A 114 8.17 -10.70 -1.76
N SER A 115 8.70 -9.60 -2.28
CA SER A 115 9.99 -9.04 -1.88
C SER A 115 9.84 -7.53 -1.67
N TYR A 116 10.69 -6.96 -0.81
CA TYR A 116 10.67 -5.54 -0.49
C TYR A 116 12.07 -5.07 -0.05
N VAL A 117 12.27 -3.76 -0.07
CA VAL A 117 13.44 -3.07 0.50
C VAL A 117 12.96 -1.86 1.30
N HIS A 118 13.70 -1.50 2.35
CA HIS A 118 13.43 -0.27 3.12
C HIS A 118 14.06 0.93 2.41
N VAL A 119 13.28 1.97 2.14
CA VAL A 119 13.83 3.23 1.63
C VAL A 119 14.51 3.96 2.78
N ASP A 120 15.81 4.16 2.72
CA ASP A 120 16.62 4.87 3.74
C ASP A 120 16.43 4.34 5.18
N GLY A 121 16.17 3.05 5.34
CA GLY A 121 15.91 2.43 6.66
C GLY A 121 14.53 2.75 7.25
N SER A 122 13.60 3.29 6.45
CA SER A 122 12.22 3.58 6.88
C SER A 122 11.40 2.32 7.17
N CYS A 123 10.34 2.50 7.97
CA CYS A 123 9.38 1.45 8.33
C CYS A 123 10.07 0.17 8.84
N PRO A 124 10.78 0.22 9.98
CA PRO A 124 11.40 -0.98 10.54
C PRO A 124 10.33 -2.04 10.87
N GLU A 125 10.71 -3.31 10.82
CA GLU A 125 9.87 -4.39 11.35
C GLU A 125 9.53 -4.11 12.82
N PRO A 126 8.38 -4.62 13.35
CA PRO A 126 8.10 -4.55 14.77
C PRO A 126 9.30 -5.06 15.57
N GLY A 127 9.66 -4.34 16.64
CA GLY A 127 10.77 -4.72 17.50
C GLY A 127 10.64 -6.19 17.91
N GLN A 128 11.72 -6.95 17.72
CA GLN A 128 11.87 -8.30 18.27
C GLN A 128 11.64 -8.29 19.79
#